data_AF-A0A401UC44-F1
#
_entry.id   AF-A0A401UC44-F1
#
_cell.length_a   1.000
_cell.length_b   1.000
_cell.length_c   1.000
_cell.angle_alpha   90.00
_cell.angle_beta   90.00
_cell.angle_gamma   90.00
#
_symmetry.space_group_name_H-M   'P 1'
#
loop_
_entity.id
_entity.type
_entity.pdbx_description
1 polymer ?
#
loop_
_entity_poly.entity_id
_entity_poly.type
_entity_poly.pdbx_seq_one_letter_code
_entity_poly.pdbx_strand_id
1 'polypeptide(L)'
;MLKACAEAQTHYTDISGEYEIFEKLASLSDEAQQANILVMPGTGFDVVPSDCLALHLKNALPDATHLQLAFTMGKGGLSRGTSKTMIEGMGHGSCIRENGKLKSIDLGERTMEINFGAFTRPTLCIPWGDIATAWISTKIPNIEVYSGVSKSAIRSAQWSKYLNWLLRNAWLKKYLQKQVDKKPAGPSEKRRNEGRSYLWGKVWNEKGESRVSRLETINGYSLTAKTAVLIAQRLLQGNTRAGYFTPAQYFGADFILEIDTTTRTDEK
;
A
#
# COMPACT_ATOMS: atom_id res chain seq x y z
N MET A 1 2.49 8.60 19.51
CA MET A 1 2.79 7.18 19.73
C MET A 1 4.28 6.90 19.70
N LEU A 2 5.00 7.13 18.58
CA LEU A 2 6.46 6.87 18.50
C LEU A 2 7.28 7.44 19.68
N LYS A 3 7.05 8.69 20.09
CA LYS A 3 7.73 9.28 21.26
C LYS A 3 7.53 8.46 22.54
N ALA A 4 6.31 8.02 22.81
CA ALA A 4 6.00 7.17 23.95
C ALA A 4 6.66 5.79 23.84
N CYS A 5 6.76 5.23 22.63
CA CYS A 5 7.52 4.00 22.39
C CYS A 5 9.01 4.18 22.70
N ALA A 6 9.61 5.30 22.30
CA ALA A 6 11.01 5.61 22.62
C ALA A 6 11.23 5.79 24.13
N GLU A 7 10.36 6.56 24.80
CA GLU A 7 10.39 6.73 26.26
C GLU A 7 10.22 5.41 27.02
N ALA A 8 9.35 4.52 26.52
CA ALA A 8 9.10 3.20 27.09
C ALA A 8 10.05 2.11 26.59
N GLN A 9 11.06 2.45 25.76
CA GLN A 9 11.99 1.49 25.16
C GLN A 9 11.29 0.29 24.47
N THR A 10 10.17 0.58 23.81
CA THR A 10 9.32 -0.41 23.13
C THR A 10 9.35 -0.21 21.63
N HIS A 11 9.36 -1.30 20.87
CA HIS A 11 9.29 -1.23 19.40
C HIS A 11 7.93 -0.71 18.92
N TYR A 12 7.93 -0.02 17.78
CA TYR A 12 6.74 0.55 17.16
C TYR A 12 6.34 -0.22 15.91
N THR A 13 5.09 -0.67 15.88
CA THR A 13 4.45 -1.21 14.67
C THR A 13 3.03 -0.65 14.53
N ASP A 14 2.60 -0.39 13.29
CA ASP A 14 1.22 0.02 12.99
C ASP A 14 0.73 -0.61 11.67
N ILE A 15 -0.51 -0.28 11.29
CA ILE A 15 -1.12 -0.64 10.00
C ILE A 15 -1.50 0.61 9.20
N SER A 16 -0.82 1.74 9.42
CA SER A 16 -1.10 3.00 8.70
C SER A 16 -0.90 2.82 7.20
N GLY A 17 -1.66 3.59 6.41
CA GLY A 17 -1.64 3.55 4.94
C GLY A 17 -1.25 4.88 4.30
N GLU A 18 -1.07 5.93 5.10
CA GLU A 18 -0.80 7.30 4.67
C GLU A 18 0.69 7.52 4.41
N TYR A 19 1.08 7.81 3.15
CA TYR A 19 2.48 7.99 2.74
C TYR A 19 3.21 9.07 3.56
N GLU A 20 2.50 10.11 4.01
CA GLU A 20 3.07 11.17 4.86
C GLU A 20 3.54 10.64 6.21
N ILE A 21 2.85 9.63 6.77
CA ILE A 21 3.27 8.97 8.02
C ILE A 21 4.55 8.19 7.77
N PHE A 22 4.67 7.47 6.65
CA PHE A 22 5.88 6.74 6.29
C PHE A 22 7.09 7.66 6.10
N GLU A 23 6.94 8.75 5.34
CA GLU A 23 8.04 9.73 5.14
C GLU A 23 8.47 10.35 6.48
N LYS A 24 7.50 10.70 7.34
CA LYS A 24 7.78 11.26 8.66
C LYS A 24 8.51 10.27 9.55
N LEU A 25 8.03 9.03 9.66
CA LEU A 25 8.67 8.01 10.49
C LEU A 25 10.06 7.64 9.97
N ALA A 26 10.24 7.60 8.64
CA ALA A 26 11.54 7.35 8.03
C ALA A 26 12.55 8.47 8.35
N SER A 27 12.10 9.73 8.40
CA SER A 27 12.95 10.85 8.83
C SER A 27 13.42 10.74 10.29
N LEU A 28 12.76 9.89 11.09
CA LEU A 28 13.08 9.68 12.50
C LEU A 28 13.92 8.43 12.78
N SER A 29 14.56 7.88 11.74
CA SER A 29 15.34 6.64 11.85
C SER A 29 16.52 6.78 12.82
N ASP A 30 17.20 7.92 12.81
CA ASP A 30 18.37 8.15 13.67
C ASP A 30 17.96 8.26 15.15
N GLU A 31 16.84 8.93 15.46
CA GLU A 31 16.35 8.94 16.85
C GLU A 31 15.87 7.55 17.29
N ALA A 32 15.27 6.77 16.39
CA ALA A 32 14.89 5.38 16.69
C ALA A 32 16.12 4.50 16.97
N GLN A 33 17.22 4.69 16.22
CA GLN A 33 18.49 4.00 16.49
C GLN A 33 19.09 4.41 17.83
N GLN A 34 19.12 5.72 18.14
CA GLN A 34 19.62 6.23 19.41
C GLN A 34 18.82 5.72 20.61
N ALA A 35 17.49 5.62 20.45
CA ALA A 35 16.61 5.05 21.45
C ALA A 35 16.61 3.51 21.47
N ASN A 36 17.42 2.85 20.62
CA ASN A 36 17.51 1.40 20.48
C ASN A 36 16.15 0.71 20.26
N ILE A 37 15.27 1.35 19.48
CA ILE A 37 13.95 0.80 19.12
C ILE A 37 13.84 0.56 17.61
N LEU A 38 13.11 -0.49 17.25
CA LEU A 38 12.61 -0.70 15.89
C LEU A 38 11.37 0.16 15.65
N VAL A 39 11.30 0.78 14.47
CA VAL A 39 10.11 1.47 13.94
C VAL A 39 9.73 0.84 12.61
N MET A 40 8.58 0.17 12.56
CA MET A 40 8.08 -0.53 11.38
C MET A 40 6.59 -0.23 11.16
N PRO A 41 6.25 0.88 10.48
CA PRO A 41 4.86 1.13 10.08
C PRO A 41 4.43 0.21 8.93
N GLY A 42 3.13 0.14 8.66
CA GLY A 42 2.60 -0.57 7.49
C GLY A 42 2.74 -2.10 7.59
N THR A 43 2.46 -2.68 8.74
CA THR A 43 2.51 -4.13 8.97
C THR A 43 1.30 -4.90 8.41
N GLY A 44 0.47 -4.25 7.58
CA GLY A 44 -0.76 -4.77 7.01
C GLY A 44 -0.74 -4.97 5.48
N PHE A 45 -1.92 -5.23 4.91
CA PHE A 45 -2.13 -5.44 3.47
C PHE A 45 -1.62 -4.28 2.60
N ASP A 46 -1.75 -3.04 3.07
CA ASP A 46 -1.43 -1.87 2.25
C ASP A 46 0.08 -1.74 1.97
N VAL A 47 0.95 -2.44 2.70
CA VAL A 47 2.41 -2.33 2.52
C VAL A 47 3.11 -3.67 2.44
N VAL A 48 2.81 -4.64 3.32
CA VAL A 48 3.58 -5.90 3.35
C VAL A 48 3.65 -6.60 1.98
N PRO A 49 2.55 -6.90 1.28
CA PRO A 49 2.61 -7.61 0.01
C PRO A 49 3.22 -6.79 -1.14
N SER A 50 2.94 -5.49 -1.19
CA SER A 50 3.42 -4.59 -2.25
C SER A 50 4.90 -4.26 -2.10
N ASP A 51 5.36 -4.04 -0.87
CA ASP A 51 6.77 -3.81 -0.54
C ASP A 51 7.61 -5.06 -0.82
N CYS A 52 7.11 -6.25 -0.45
CA CYS A 52 7.75 -7.52 -0.80
C CYS A 52 7.85 -7.70 -2.32
N LEU A 53 6.77 -7.38 -3.06
CA LEU A 53 6.75 -7.45 -4.52
C LEU A 53 7.71 -6.44 -5.17
N ALA A 54 7.78 -5.22 -4.64
CA ALA A 54 8.69 -4.18 -5.11
C ALA A 54 10.15 -4.59 -4.92
N LEU A 55 10.50 -5.13 -3.73
CA LEU A 55 11.84 -5.60 -3.45
C LEU A 55 12.22 -6.81 -4.31
N HIS A 56 11.29 -7.75 -4.53
CA HIS A 56 11.49 -8.88 -5.46
C HIS A 56 11.83 -8.38 -6.87
N LEU A 57 11.05 -7.45 -7.40
CA LEU A 57 11.27 -6.87 -8.73
C LEU A 57 12.59 -6.10 -8.81
N LYS A 58 12.96 -5.35 -7.76
CA LYS A 58 14.25 -4.67 -7.68
C LYS A 58 15.42 -5.67 -7.67
N ASN A 59 15.29 -6.80 -6.98
CA ASN A 59 16.30 -7.84 -6.99
C ASN A 59 16.42 -8.49 -8.38
N ALA A 60 15.30 -8.66 -9.08
CA ALA A 60 15.26 -9.20 -10.45
C ALA A 60 15.79 -8.23 -11.52
N LEU A 61 15.73 -6.91 -11.27
CA LEU A 61 16.28 -5.86 -12.13
C LEU A 61 16.98 -4.78 -11.27
N PRO A 62 18.25 -5.00 -10.85
CA PRO A 62 18.94 -4.11 -9.91
C PRO A 62 19.14 -2.68 -10.40
N ASP A 63 19.18 -2.44 -11.71
CA ASP A 63 19.30 -1.11 -12.32
C ASP A 63 17.95 -0.51 -12.74
N ALA A 64 16.82 -1.05 -12.25
CA ALA A 64 15.50 -0.50 -12.48
C ALA A 64 15.43 0.99 -12.07
N THR A 65 14.91 1.81 -12.99
CA THR A 65 14.70 3.25 -12.80
C THR A 65 13.24 3.60 -12.59
N HIS A 66 12.33 2.69 -12.89
CA HIS A 66 10.90 2.88 -12.74
C HIS A 66 10.21 1.64 -12.14
N LEU A 67 9.17 1.89 -11.35
CA LEU A 67 8.34 0.89 -10.71
C LEU A 67 6.88 1.32 -10.80
N GLN A 68 6.05 0.40 -11.29
CA GLN A 68 4.59 0.49 -11.17
C GLN A 68 4.11 -0.66 -10.31
N LEU A 69 3.29 -0.34 -9.31
CA LEU A 69 2.59 -1.32 -8.49
C LEU A 69 1.10 -1.15 -8.70
N ALA A 70 0.38 -2.25 -8.67
CA ALA A 70 -1.07 -2.24 -8.68
C ALA A 70 -1.61 -3.34 -7.78
N PHE A 71 -2.75 -3.08 -7.15
CA PHE A 71 -3.47 -4.09 -6.41
C PHE A 71 -4.97 -3.96 -6.61
N THR A 72 -5.67 -5.06 -6.41
CA THR A 72 -7.12 -5.08 -6.42
C THR A 72 -7.65 -6.21 -5.56
N MET A 73 -8.78 -5.95 -4.92
CA MET A 73 -9.54 -6.99 -4.24
C MET A 73 -10.49 -7.62 -5.26
N GLY A 74 -10.53 -8.95 -5.27
CA GLY A 74 -11.50 -9.71 -6.05
C GLY A 74 -12.92 -9.55 -5.48
N LYS A 75 -13.51 -10.66 -5.04
CA LYS A 75 -14.80 -10.64 -4.34
C LYS A 75 -14.57 -10.24 -2.87
N GLY A 76 -15.40 -9.37 -2.31
CA GLY A 76 -15.30 -8.96 -0.90
C GLY A 76 -15.84 -7.56 -0.64
N GLY A 77 -15.61 -6.62 -1.56
CA GLY A 77 -16.03 -5.23 -1.39
C GLY A 77 -15.27 -4.50 -0.28
N LEU A 78 -15.46 -3.18 -0.19
CA LEU A 78 -14.80 -2.33 0.80
C LEU A 78 -15.54 -2.36 2.14
N SER A 79 -14.81 -2.28 3.25
CA SER A 79 -15.42 -2.06 4.57
C SER A 79 -15.98 -0.66 4.72
N ARG A 80 -16.74 -0.41 5.81
CA ARG A 80 -17.13 0.96 6.18
C ARG A 80 -15.91 1.84 6.38
N GLY A 81 -14.88 1.33 7.06
CA GLY A 81 -13.64 2.07 7.35
C GLY A 81 -12.99 2.53 6.05
N THR A 82 -12.73 1.60 5.13
CA THR A 82 -12.13 1.92 3.83
C THR A 82 -13.02 2.87 3.01
N SER A 83 -14.35 2.70 3.07
CA SER A 83 -15.28 3.61 2.40
C SER A 83 -15.24 5.04 2.98
N LYS A 84 -15.09 5.18 4.30
CA LYS A 84 -14.95 6.49 4.96
C LYS A 84 -13.62 7.15 4.61
N THR A 85 -12.52 6.40 4.62
CA THR A 85 -11.20 6.90 4.20
C THR A 85 -11.23 7.41 2.75
N MET A 86 -11.89 6.68 1.84
CA MET A 86 -12.09 7.16 0.47
C MET A 86 -12.88 8.47 0.41
N ILE A 87 -13.91 8.65 1.25
CA ILE A 87 -14.67 9.90 1.34
C ILE A 87 -13.81 11.04 1.90
N GLU A 88 -12.96 10.76 2.87
CA GLU A 88 -12.03 11.75 3.44
C GLU A 88 -11.01 12.21 2.40
N GLY A 89 -10.51 11.28 1.58
CA GLY A 89 -9.65 11.55 0.43
C GLY A 89 -10.32 12.33 -0.71
N MET A 90 -11.66 12.41 -0.78
CA MET A 90 -12.34 13.15 -1.84
C MET A 90 -11.94 14.63 -1.87
N GLY A 91 -11.69 15.11 -3.09
CA GLY A 91 -11.21 16.48 -3.36
C GLY A 91 -9.70 16.66 -3.17
N HIS A 92 -8.97 15.62 -2.78
CA HIS A 92 -7.50 15.58 -2.83
C HIS A 92 -7.05 14.85 -4.11
N GLY A 93 -5.89 15.24 -4.63
CA GLY A 93 -5.30 14.64 -5.82
C GLY A 93 -4.73 13.24 -5.57
N SER A 94 -3.99 12.74 -6.53
CA SER A 94 -3.11 11.59 -6.35
C SER A 94 -1.66 12.04 -6.14
N CYS A 95 -0.76 11.09 -5.94
CA CYS A 95 0.65 11.35 -5.70
C CYS A 95 1.45 10.29 -6.46
N ILE A 96 2.63 10.67 -6.93
CA ILE A 96 3.63 9.78 -7.52
C ILE A 96 5.00 10.15 -6.96
N ARG A 97 5.97 9.27 -7.10
CA ARG A 97 7.38 9.65 -6.97
C ARG A 97 7.98 9.81 -8.35
N GLU A 98 8.59 10.95 -8.62
CA GLU A 98 9.25 11.29 -9.88
C GLU A 98 10.65 11.83 -9.55
N ASN A 99 11.69 11.22 -10.12
CA ASN A 99 13.09 11.58 -9.85
C ASN A 99 13.42 11.65 -8.35
N GLY A 100 12.91 10.67 -7.58
CA GLY A 100 13.14 10.57 -6.14
C GLY A 100 12.35 11.56 -5.28
N LYS A 101 11.47 12.39 -5.87
CA LYS A 101 10.64 13.37 -5.13
C LYS A 101 9.16 13.07 -5.27
N LEU A 102 8.40 13.28 -4.20
CA LEU A 102 6.95 13.17 -4.24
C LEU A 102 6.36 14.34 -5.03
N LYS A 103 5.42 14.04 -5.93
CA LYS A 103 4.75 14.99 -6.81
C LYS A 103 3.25 14.72 -6.82
N SER A 104 2.49 15.73 -6.44
CA SER A 104 1.02 15.67 -6.53
C SER A 104 0.57 15.74 -7.98
N ILE A 105 -0.43 14.93 -8.32
CA ILE A 105 -1.09 14.92 -9.64
C ILE A 105 -2.61 14.94 -9.46
N ASP A 106 -3.36 15.20 -10.53
CA ASP A 106 -4.81 15.14 -10.43
C ASP A 106 -5.32 13.70 -10.28
N LEU A 107 -6.33 13.51 -9.44
CA LEU A 107 -7.01 12.22 -9.35
C LEU A 107 -7.71 11.94 -10.70
N GLY A 108 -7.48 10.77 -11.29
CA GLY A 108 -8.04 10.42 -12.60
C GLY A 108 -7.12 10.74 -13.78
N GLU A 109 -6.00 11.42 -13.56
CA GLU A 109 -5.02 11.77 -14.60
C GLU A 109 -4.32 10.52 -15.15
N ARG A 110 -3.83 9.64 -14.26
CA ARG A 110 -3.14 8.39 -14.63
C ARG A 110 -4.04 7.18 -14.37
N THR A 111 -4.29 6.42 -15.43
CA THR A 111 -5.10 5.19 -15.42
C THR A 111 -4.47 4.14 -16.30
N MET A 112 -4.67 2.87 -15.96
CA MET A 112 -4.16 1.75 -16.75
C MET A 112 -5.19 0.63 -16.81
N GLU A 113 -5.03 -0.28 -17.75
CA GLU A 113 -5.73 -1.56 -17.73
C GLU A 113 -4.70 -2.64 -17.39
N ILE A 114 -4.90 -3.34 -16.28
CA ILE A 114 -3.90 -4.26 -15.72
C ILE A 114 -4.47 -5.68 -15.69
N ASN A 115 -3.71 -6.61 -16.27
CA ASN A 115 -3.97 -8.03 -16.14
C ASN A 115 -3.34 -8.58 -14.85
N PHE A 116 -4.19 -8.89 -13.88
CA PHE A 116 -3.82 -9.50 -12.60
C PHE A 116 -3.64 -11.02 -12.69
N GLY A 117 -3.58 -11.58 -13.91
CA GLY A 117 -3.47 -13.02 -14.18
C GLY A 117 -4.85 -13.66 -14.28
N ALA A 118 -5.62 -13.63 -13.20
CA ALA A 118 -6.97 -14.20 -13.16
C ALA A 118 -8.00 -13.38 -13.95
N PHE A 119 -7.78 -12.07 -14.06
CA PHE A 119 -8.67 -11.14 -14.77
C PHE A 119 -7.94 -9.84 -15.09
N THR A 120 -8.52 -9.08 -16.02
CA THR A 120 -8.08 -7.73 -16.34
C THR A 120 -9.02 -6.72 -15.70
N ARG A 121 -8.46 -5.65 -15.13
CA ARG A 121 -9.24 -4.60 -14.45
C ARG A 121 -8.69 -3.21 -14.76
N PRO A 122 -9.56 -2.21 -15.00
CA PRO A 122 -9.12 -0.84 -15.07
C PRO A 122 -8.67 -0.36 -13.69
N THR A 123 -7.59 0.41 -13.67
CA THR A 123 -6.94 0.89 -12.46
C THR A 123 -6.75 2.40 -12.50
N LEU A 124 -6.62 2.98 -11.31
CA LEU A 124 -6.45 4.41 -11.09
C LEU A 124 -5.23 4.64 -10.19
N CYS A 125 -4.39 5.61 -10.52
CA CYS A 125 -3.25 5.99 -9.69
C CYS A 125 -3.73 6.61 -8.37
N ILE A 126 -3.20 6.13 -7.25
CA ILE A 126 -3.64 6.49 -5.89
C ILE A 126 -2.45 6.91 -5.00
N PRO A 127 -2.65 7.84 -4.05
CA PRO A 127 -1.60 8.34 -3.15
C PRO A 127 -1.46 7.45 -1.90
N TRP A 128 -1.11 6.17 -2.05
CA TRP A 128 -0.95 5.26 -0.92
C TRP A 128 0.49 5.16 -0.42
N GLY A 129 0.63 4.62 0.81
CA GLY A 129 1.89 4.44 1.52
C GLY A 129 2.97 3.70 0.73
N ASP A 130 2.58 2.82 -0.19
CA ASP A 130 3.45 2.08 -1.09
C ASP A 130 4.44 2.98 -1.86
N ILE A 131 4.06 4.23 -2.19
CA ILE A 131 4.94 5.18 -2.90
C ILE A 131 6.15 5.56 -2.03
N ALA A 132 5.96 5.64 -0.71
CA ALA A 132 7.01 5.92 0.24
C ALA A 132 7.80 4.65 0.58
N THR A 133 7.12 3.56 0.94
CA THR A 133 7.80 2.33 1.37
C THR A 133 8.59 1.68 0.24
N ALA A 134 8.05 1.61 -0.99
CA ALA A 134 8.78 1.07 -2.12
C ALA A 134 10.04 1.88 -2.44
N TRP A 135 10.02 3.21 -2.28
CA TRP A 135 11.23 4.03 -2.41
C TRP A 135 12.27 3.68 -1.35
N ILE A 136 11.85 3.54 -0.10
CA ILE A 136 12.74 3.20 1.00
C ILE A 136 13.40 1.84 0.75
N SER A 137 12.61 0.83 0.37
CA SER A 137 13.07 -0.53 0.11
C SER A 137 13.94 -0.68 -1.14
N THR A 138 13.62 0.02 -2.23
CA THR A 138 14.20 -0.26 -3.55
C THR A 138 15.11 0.83 -4.09
N LYS A 139 14.98 2.07 -3.61
CA LYS A 139 15.63 3.27 -4.17
C LYS A 139 15.35 3.48 -5.68
N ILE A 140 14.22 3.00 -6.19
CA ILE A 140 13.78 3.25 -7.57
C ILE A 140 13.17 4.67 -7.68
N PRO A 141 13.72 5.58 -8.50
CA PRO A 141 13.38 7.00 -8.44
C PRO A 141 11.99 7.36 -8.95
N ASN A 142 11.39 6.53 -9.79
CA ASN A 142 10.08 6.78 -10.39
C ASN A 142 9.09 5.69 -9.96
N ILE A 143 8.10 6.05 -9.15
CA ILE A 143 7.15 5.10 -8.55
C ILE A 143 5.72 5.59 -8.74
N GLU A 144 4.87 4.70 -9.24
CA GLU A 144 3.43 4.89 -9.34
C GLU A 144 2.70 3.71 -8.73
N VAL A 145 1.58 3.99 -8.06
CA VAL A 145 0.79 2.97 -7.36
C VAL A 145 -0.66 3.08 -7.79
N TYR A 146 -1.24 1.94 -8.15
CA TYR A 146 -2.56 1.86 -8.77
C TYR A 146 -3.50 0.96 -7.96
N SER A 147 -4.78 1.32 -7.94
CA SER A 147 -5.84 0.46 -7.40
C SER A 147 -6.84 0.08 -8.47
N GLY A 148 -7.23 -1.19 -8.50
CA GLY A 148 -8.27 -1.69 -9.40
C GLY A 148 -9.66 -1.17 -9.00
N VAL A 149 -10.29 -0.44 -9.91
CA VAL A 149 -11.56 0.25 -9.71
C VAL A 149 -12.58 -0.10 -10.80
N SER A 150 -13.76 0.50 -10.79
CA SER A 150 -14.72 0.40 -11.90
C SER A 150 -14.47 1.52 -12.92
N LYS A 151 -14.89 1.32 -14.18
CA LYS A 151 -14.86 2.39 -15.21
C LYS A 151 -15.68 3.62 -14.79
N SER A 152 -16.77 3.43 -14.04
CA SER A 152 -17.57 4.53 -13.50
C SER A 152 -16.79 5.34 -12.45
N ALA A 153 -16.04 4.68 -11.57
CA ALA A 153 -15.22 5.36 -10.56
C ALA A 153 -14.10 6.19 -11.22
N ILE A 154 -13.47 5.68 -12.28
CA ILE A 154 -12.49 6.45 -13.06
C ILE A 154 -13.11 7.72 -13.64
N ARG A 155 -14.28 7.61 -14.27
CA ARG A 155 -14.98 8.78 -14.80
C ARG A 155 -15.30 9.77 -13.68
N SER A 156 -15.83 9.31 -12.55
CA SER A 156 -16.10 10.17 -11.40
C SER A 156 -14.85 10.89 -10.88
N ALA A 157 -13.71 10.20 -10.81
CA ALA A 157 -12.42 10.79 -10.44
C ALA A 157 -11.95 11.86 -11.45
N GLN A 158 -12.03 11.58 -12.75
CA GLN A 158 -11.66 12.54 -13.79
C GLN A 158 -12.52 13.80 -13.76
N TRP A 159 -13.79 13.67 -13.39
CA TRP A 159 -14.70 14.80 -13.21
C TRP A 159 -14.54 15.49 -11.85
N SER A 160 -14.02 14.81 -10.82
CA SER A 160 -13.92 15.37 -9.47
C SER A 160 -13.02 16.60 -9.43
N LYS A 161 -12.04 16.72 -10.33
CA LYS A 161 -11.16 17.88 -10.41
C LYS A 161 -11.91 19.21 -10.60
N TYR A 162 -13.04 19.19 -11.31
CA TYR A 162 -13.88 20.38 -11.53
C TYR A 162 -14.80 20.69 -10.34
N LEU A 163 -15.00 19.70 -9.45
CA LEU A 163 -15.88 19.78 -8.28
C LEU A 163 -15.09 19.70 -6.97
N ASN A 164 -13.77 19.89 -7.01
CA ASN A 164 -12.89 19.76 -5.85
C ASN A 164 -13.35 20.62 -4.68
N TRP A 165 -13.77 21.86 -4.94
CA TRP A 165 -14.29 22.78 -3.91
C TRP A 165 -15.52 22.21 -3.20
N LEU A 166 -16.44 21.58 -3.94
CA LEU A 166 -17.64 20.97 -3.39
C LEU A 166 -17.31 19.70 -2.61
N LEU A 167 -16.40 18.87 -3.13
CA LEU A 167 -15.99 17.60 -2.51
C LEU A 167 -15.14 17.79 -1.25
N ARG A 168 -14.47 18.93 -1.10
CA ARG A 168 -13.74 19.32 0.12
C ARG A 168 -14.67 19.78 1.24
N ASN A 169 -15.95 20.08 0.97
CA ASN A 169 -16.87 20.57 2.00
C ASN A 169 -17.12 19.54 3.10
N ALA A 170 -16.84 19.95 4.35
CA ALA A 170 -16.99 19.11 5.52
C ALA A 170 -18.44 18.62 5.73
N TRP A 171 -19.44 19.41 5.35
CA TRP A 171 -20.85 19.00 5.45
C TRP A 171 -21.19 17.85 4.50
N LEU A 172 -20.73 17.93 3.24
CA LEU A 172 -20.92 16.87 2.25
C LEU A 172 -20.19 15.58 2.69
N LYS A 173 -18.95 15.69 3.16
CA LYS A 173 -18.19 14.55 3.71
C LYS A 173 -18.94 13.90 4.87
N LYS A 174 -19.43 14.68 5.84
CA LYS A 174 -20.23 14.19 6.96
C LYS A 174 -21.53 13.51 6.51
N TYR A 175 -22.22 14.05 5.50
CA TYR A 175 -23.42 13.43 4.94
C TYR A 175 -23.10 12.05 4.32
N LEU A 176 -22.07 11.97 3.47
CA LEU A 176 -21.64 10.71 2.84
C LEU A 176 -21.17 9.68 3.87
N GLN A 177 -20.41 10.11 4.89
CA GLN A 177 -19.99 9.26 6.00
C GLN A 177 -21.19 8.67 6.75
N LYS A 178 -22.23 9.48 7.05
CA LYS A 178 -23.47 9.00 7.67
C LYS A 178 -24.22 7.99 6.80
N GLN A 179 -24.13 8.08 5.47
CA GLN A 179 -24.71 7.06 4.57
C GLN A 179 -23.90 5.76 4.60
N VAL A 180 -22.58 5.82 4.79
CA VAL A 180 -21.74 4.63 4.97
C VAL A 180 -22.03 3.94 6.30
N ASP A 181 -22.34 4.69 7.36
CA ASP A 181 -22.68 4.13 8.68
C ASP A 181 -23.89 3.19 8.66
N LYS A 182 -24.80 3.38 7.69
CA LYS A 182 -25.98 2.52 7.50
C LYS A 182 -25.67 1.17 6.84
N LYS A 183 -24.47 0.98 6.27
CA LYS A 183 -24.05 -0.28 5.61
C LYS A 183 -23.52 -1.27 6.65
N PRO A 184 -23.25 -2.57 6.34
CA PRO A 184 -22.56 -3.49 7.25
C PRO A 184 -21.10 -3.08 7.52
N ALA A 185 -20.53 -3.43 8.69
CA ALA A 185 -19.21 -2.96 9.16
C ALA A 185 -18.06 -3.33 8.20
N GLY A 186 -18.16 -4.52 7.64
CA GLY A 186 -17.27 -5.03 6.61
C GLY A 186 -17.96 -6.15 5.82
N PRO A 187 -17.23 -6.79 4.90
CA PRO A 187 -17.70 -8.00 4.24
C PRO A 187 -18.16 -9.04 5.28
N SER A 188 -19.20 -9.80 4.95
CA SER A 188 -19.58 -10.96 5.76
C SER A 188 -18.42 -11.96 5.85
N GLU A 189 -18.40 -12.77 6.91
CA GLU A 189 -17.34 -13.77 7.13
C GLU A 189 -17.15 -14.70 5.93
N LYS A 190 -18.25 -15.16 5.31
CA LYS A 190 -18.24 -15.92 4.07
C LYS A 190 -17.53 -15.18 2.91
N ARG A 191 -17.81 -13.87 2.74
CA ARG A 191 -17.15 -13.05 1.71
C ARG A 191 -15.69 -12.75 2.01
N ARG A 192 -15.29 -12.74 3.29
CA ARG A 192 -13.87 -12.65 3.67
C ARG A 192 -13.16 -13.97 3.33
N ASN A 193 -13.75 -15.11 3.68
CA ASN A 193 -13.16 -16.43 3.43
C ASN A 193 -13.03 -16.76 1.93
N GLU A 194 -13.97 -16.30 1.11
CA GLU A 194 -13.92 -16.47 -0.36
C GLU A 194 -13.14 -15.35 -1.07
N GLY A 195 -12.77 -14.29 -0.36
CA GLY A 195 -12.10 -13.13 -0.93
C GLY A 195 -10.61 -13.37 -1.17
N ARG A 196 -10.13 -12.93 -2.32
CA ARG A 196 -8.70 -12.95 -2.71
C ARG A 196 -8.25 -11.53 -3.06
N SER A 197 -6.99 -11.24 -2.79
CA SER A 197 -6.32 -10.02 -3.21
C SER A 197 -5.28 -10.34 -4.26
N TYR A 198 -5.18 -9.48 -5.26
CA TYR A 198 -4.28 -9.65 -6.39
C TYR A 198 -3.41 -8.41 -6.51
N LEU A 199 -2.11 -8.62 -6.70
CA LEU A 199 -1.14 -7.57 -6.94
C LEU A 199 -0.42 -7.85 -8.26
N TRP A 200 0.03 -6.78 -8.86
CA TRP A 200 0.82 -6.76 -10.07
C TRP A 200 1.91 -5.71 -9.88
N GLY A 201 3.12 -6.01 -10.32
CA GLY A 201 4.21 -5.06 -10.29
C GLY A 201 5.05 -5.18 -11.54
N LYS A 202 5.50 -4.04 -12.05
CA LYS A 202 6.39 -3.94 -13.20
C LYS A 202 7.53 -2.99 -12.90
N VAL A 203 8.74 -3.42 -13.22
CA VAL A 203 9.92 -2.57 -13.23
C VAL A 203 10.52 -2.50 -14.61
N TRP A 204 11.16 -1.39 -14.93
CA TRP A 204 11.97 -1.24 -16.13
C TRP A 204 13.16 -0.32 -15.90
N ASN A 205 14.19 -0.47 -16.74
CA ASN A 205 15.40 0.35 -16.73
C ASN A 205 15.53 1.18 -18.01
N GLU A 206 16.59 1.98 -18.09
CA GLU A 206 16.88 2.82 -19.27
C GLU A 206 17.38 2.02 -20.49
N LYS A 207 17.79 0.77 -20.28
CA LYS A 207 18.21 -0.15 -21.34
C LYS A 207 17.03 -0.80 -22.07
N GLY A 208 15.79 -0.52 -21.64
CA GLY A 208 14.57 -1.11 -22.19
C GLY A 208 14.24 -2.49 -21.65
N GLU A 209 14.99 -2.99 -20.65
CA GLU A 209 14.67 -4.24 -19.99
C GLU A 209 13.51 -4.03 -19.01
N SER A 210 12.63 -5.02 -18.91
CA SER A 210 11.54 -4.99 -17.95
C SER A 210 11.31 -6.34 -17.30
N ARG A 211 10.75 -6.32 -16.09
CA ARG A 211 10.30 -7.51 -15.35
C ARG A 211 8.91 -7.24 -14.81
N VAL A 212 8.08 -8.28 -14.83
CA VAL A 212 6.72 -8.20 -14.32
C VAL A 212 6.46 -9.41 -13.44
N SER A 213 5.85 -9.17 -12.29
CA SER A 213 5.49 -10.22 -11.34
C SER A 213 4.09 -9.97 -10.83
N ARG A 214 3.38 -11.06 -10.52
CA ARG A 214 2.03 -11.04 -9.94
C ARG A 214 2.06 -11.74 -8.59
N LEU A 215 1.24 -11.26 -7.66
CA LEU A 215 1.06 -11.90 -6.36
C LEU A 215 -0.44 -12.11 -6.11
N GLU A 216 -0.81 -13.31 -5.70
CA GLU A 216 -2.17 -13.63 -5.27
C GLU A 216 -2.14 -14.11 -3.83
N THR A 217 -3.04 -13.56 -3.00
CA THR A 217 -3.12 -13.89 -1.57
C THR A 217 -4.57 -13.83 -1.08
N ILE A 218 -4.77 -14.18 0.20
CA ILE A 218 -6.06 -14.08 0.89
C ILE A 218 -6.60 -12.65 0.90
N ASN A 219 -7.87 -12.47 1.27
CA ASN A 219 -8.48 -11.15 1.37
C ASN A 219 -7.66 -10.18 2.25
N GLY A 220 -7.65 -8.90 1.86
CA GLY A 220 -6.81 -7.89 2.51
C GLY A 220 -7.01 -7.73 4.03
N TYR A 221 -8.23 -7.93 4.56
CA TYR A 221 -8.45 -7.82 6.01
C TYR A 221 -7.82 -8.98 6.78
N SER A 222 -8.01 -10.22 6.30
CA SER A 222 -7.35 -11.38 6.89
C SER A 222 -5.84 -11.33 6.71
N LEU A 223 -5.36 -10.80 5.57
CA LEU A 223 -3.94 -10.60 5.35
C LEU A 223 -3.37 -9.62 6.38
N THR A 224 -3.97 -8.43 6.55
CA THR A 224 -3.55 -7.44 7.53
C THR A 224 -3.44 -8.04 8.94
N ALA A 225 -4.46 -8.79 9.37
CA ALA A 225 -4.43 -9.42 10.69
C ALA A 225 -3.29 -10.44 10.82
N LYS A 226 -3.12 -11.32 9.81
CA LYS A 226 -2.08 -12.35 9.82
C LYS A 226 -0.67 -11.75 9.76
N THR A 227 -0.41 -10.78 8.90
CA THR A 227 0.92 -10.16 8.76
C THR A 227 1.29 -9.37 10.01
N ALA A 228 0.35 -8.62 10.60
CA ALA A 228 0.61 -7.88 11.84
C ALA A 228 0.97 -8.82 13.00
N VAL A 229 0.24 -9.94 13.16
CA VAL A 229 0.54 -10.95 14.19
C VAL A 229 1.87 -11.66 13.91
N LEU A 230 2.13 -12.05 12.67
CA LEU A 230 3.38 -12.73 12.29
C LEU A 230 4.60 -11.83 12.55
N ILE A 231 4.51 -10.55 12.20
CA ILE A 231 5.56 -9.56 12.48
C ILE A 231 5.76 -9.44 13.99
N ALA A 232 4.69 -9.23 14.76
CA ALA A 232 4.78 -9.12 16.22
C ALA A 232 5.43 -10.36 16.86
N GLN A 233 5.04 -11.57 16.41
CA GLN A 233 5.63 -12.82 16.88
C GLN A 233 7.13 -12.90 16.61
N ARG A 234 7.59 -12.51 15.41
CA ARG A 234 9.01 -12.48 15.08
C ARG A 234 9.79 -11.47 15.91
N LEU A 235 9.21 -10.29 16.14
CA LEU A 235 9.86 -9.27 16.97
C LEU A 235 10.00 -9.72 18.43
N LEU A 236 9.02 -10.48 18.94
CA LEU A 236 9.07 -11.04 20.29
C LEU A 236 10.09 -12.18 20.48
N GLN A 237 10.57 -12.79 19.38
CA GLN A 237 11.64 -13.80 19.44
C GLN A 237 13.03 -13.19 19.72
N GLY A 238 13.16 -11.87 19.70
CA GLY A 238 14.42 -11.15 19.96
C GLY A 238 15.26 -10.91 18.70
N ASN A 239 16.52 -10.51 18.88
CA ASN A 239 17.46 -10.15 17.81
C ASN A 239 16.94 -9.03 16.89
N THR A 240 16.32 -8.01 17.48
CA THR A 240 15.79 -6.88 16.72
C THR A 240 16.89 -5.90 16.31
N ARG A 241 16.72 -5.29 15.14
CA ARG A 241 17.58 -4.19 14.67
C ARG A 241 16.87 -2.86 14.91
N ALA A 242 17.54 -1.93 15.57
CA ALA A 242 17.00 -0.60 15.83
C ALA A 242 17.05 0.29 14.59
N GLY A 243 16.14 1.26 14.54
CA GLY A 243 15.95 2.17 13.41
C GLY A 243 14.65 1.94 12.64
N TYR A 244 14.48 2.70 11.56
CA TYR A 244 13.34 2.55 10.67
C TYR A 244 13.57 1.42 9.67
N PHE A 245 12.57 0.52 9.54
CA PHE A 245 12.57 -0.49 8.49
C PHE A 245 11.16 -0.69 7.91
N THR A 246 11.10 -0.93 6.61
CA THR A 246 9.90 -1.50 5.98
C THR A 246 9.84 -3.01 6.22
N PRO A 247 8.67 -3.66 6.10
CA PRO A 247 8.57 -5.11 6.23
C PRO A 247 9.51 -5.88 5.29
N ALA A 248 9.63 -5.50 4.02
CA ALA A 248 10.47 -6.23 3.07
C ALA A 248 11.98 -6.00 3.32
N GLN A 249 12.40 -4.80 3.74
CA GLN A 249 13.80 -4.58 4.16
C GLN A 249 14.17 -5.40 5.40
N TYR A 250 13.21 -5.58 6.30
CA TYR A 250 13.47 -6.26 7.55
C TYR A 250 13.47 -7.78 7.42
N PHE A 251 12.48 -8.34 6.71
CA PHE A 251 12.25 -9.78 6.61
C PHE A 251 12.59 -10.39 5.24
N GLY A 252 12.84 -9.57 4.22
CA GLY A 252 13.13 -9.99 2.85
C GLY A 252 11.90 -9.98 1.92
N ALA A 253 12.17 -10.09 0.62
CA ALA A 253 11.15 -10.04 -0.44
C ALA A 253 10.17 -11.23 -0.42
N ASP A 254 10.55 -12.32 0.23
CA ASP A 254 9.76 -13.56 0.29
C ASP A 254 8.90 -13.66 1.55
N PHE A 255 8.97 -12.69 2.46
CA PHE A 255 8.23 -12.70 3.71
C PHE A 255 6.72 -12.90 3.50
N ILE A 256 6.15 -12.27 2.47
CA ILE A 256 4.73 -12.40 2.15
C ILE A 256 4.34 -13.84 1.76
N LEU A 257 5.27 -14.64 1.23
CA LEU A 257 5.03 -16.03 0.81
C LEU A 257 4.85 -16.99 2.00
N GLU A 258 5.20 -16.55 3.22
CA GLU A 258 4.95 -17.31 4.45
C GLU A 258 3.47 -17.33 4.84
N ILE A 259 2.65 -16.43 4.26
CA ILE A 259 1.21 -16.46 4.47
C ILE A 259 0.63 -17.56 3.57
N ASP A 260 0.04 -18.58 4.21
CA ASP A 260 -0.61 -19.70 3.53
C ASP A 260 -1.44 -19.26 2.31
N THR A 261 -1.34 -20.01 1.22
CA THR A 261 -2.04 -19.79 -0.06
C THR A 261 -1.64 -18.52 -0.82
N THR A 262 -0.60 -17.82 -0.36
CA THR A 262 0.04 -16.76 -1.13
C THR A 262 0.93 -17.38 -2.21
N THR A 263 0.83 -16.85 -3.43
CA THR A 263 1.66 -17.26 -4.56
C THR A 263 2.20 -16.05 -5.29
N ARG A 264 3.43 -16.14 -5.79
CA ARG A 264 4.03 -15.13 -6.67
C ARG A 264 4.43 -15.80 -7.99
N THR A 265 4.10 -15.16 -9.10
CA THR A 265 4.40 -15.66 -10.45
C THR A 265 5.13 -14.58 -11.22
N ASP A 266 6.28 -14.94 -11.79
CA ASP A 266 7.07 -14.06 -12.66
C ASP A 266 6.65 -14.26 -14.12
N GLU A 267 6.48 -13.15 -14.84
CA GLU A 267 6.25 -13.19 -16.28
C GLU A 267 7.58 -13.39 -17.00
N LYS A 268 7.56 -14.27 -18.00
CA LYS A 268 8.72 -14.55 -18.88
C LYS A 268 8.89 -13.47 -19.92
#